data_AF-A0A851MPX0-F1
#
_entry.id   AF-A0A851MPX0-F1
#
_cell.length_a   1.000
_cell.length_b   1.000
_cell.length_c   1.000
_cell.angle_alpha   90.00
_cell.angle_beta   90.00
_cell.angle_gamma   90.00
#
_symmetry.space_group_name_H-M   'P 1'
#
loop_
_entity.id
_entity.type
_entity.pdbx_description
1 polymer ?
#
loop_
_entity_poly.entity_id
_entity_poly.type
_entity_poly.pdbx_seq_one_letter_code
_entity_poly.pdbx_strand_id
1 'polypeptide(L)'
;ETGEAKRPRFDASLVLLTRRFMALLKKAPDGVLDLNEVATTLGVRKRRVYDITNVLDGIHLIQKRSKNLIQWIGTNLDHVVGKAPEQQNLKDELSDLSAMEEALDELIKNCAHQIFELTDDKENAKYPFSSCITLTSYVTYQDIRSIQTFQEQIVIAIRAPEETRLEIPVPKDDHIEVHVKSTKGPIDVYLCEVEKEKPGAKACEDMDTVTSETEPSVPSGE
;
A
#
# COMPACT_ATOMS: atom_id res chain seq x y z
N GLU A 1 25.85 12.58 77.63
CA GLU A 1 25.13 13.11 76.45
C GLU A 1 25.50 12.28 75.23
N THR A 2 24.61 11.41 74.78
CA THR A 2 24.81 10.58 73.58
C THR A 2 24.45 11.40 72.35
N GLY A 3 25.48 11.83 71.62
CA GLY A 3 25.34 12.61 70.38
C GLY A 3 24.69 11.79 69.27
N GLU A 4 23.53 12.25 68.78
CA GLU A 4 22.89 11.73 67.59
C GLU A 4 23.78 11.92 66.36
N ALA A 5 24.21 10.82 65.75
CA ALA A 5 24.86 10.83 64.45
C ALA A 5 23.86 11.33 63.39
N LYS A 6 24.17 12.48 62.75
CA LYS A 6 23.42 13.02 61.61
C LYS A 6 23.40 12.00 60.47
N ARG A 7 22.24 11.38 60.25
CA ARG A 7 21.99 10.48 59.11
C ARG A 7 22.23 11.23 57.79
N PRO A 8 22.93 10.66 56.79
CA PRO A 8 23.24 11.35 55.55
C PRO A 8 21.97 11.76 54.81
N ARG A 9 21.97 12.98 54.26
CA ARG A 9 20.83 13.60 53.55
C ARG A 9 20.34 12.81 52.32
N PHE A 10 21.13 11.84 51.84
CA PHE A 10 20.82 10.98 50.70
C PHE A 10 19.79 9.88 50.99
N ASP A 11 19.62 9.47 52.24
CA ASP A 11 18.69 8.38 52.61
C ASP A 11 17.21 8.76 52.46
N ALA A 12 16.92 10.05 52.27
CA ALA A 12 15.57 10.60 52.07
C ALA A 12 15.33 11.17 50.66
N SER A 13 16.20 10.86 49.69
CA SER A 13 16.04 11.33 48.31
C SER A 13 14.78 10.76 47.65
N LEU A 14 14.06 11.58 46.90
CA LEU A 14 12.87 11.17 46.14
C LEU A 14 13.19 10.04 45.15
N VAL A 15 14.41 10.02 44.59
CA VAL A 15 14.86 8.95 43.68
C VAL A 15 14.91 7.59 44.39
N LEU A 16 15.45 7.55 45.61
CA LEU A 16 15.53 6.32 46.39
C LEU A 16 14.14 5.85 46.83
N LEU A 17 13.28 6.80 47.23
CA LEU A 17 11.89 6.52 47.57
C LEU A 17 11.11 6.00 46.37
N THR A 18 11.34 6.56 45.18
CA THR A 18 10.71 6.10 43.92
C THR A 18 11.16 4.69 43.59
N ARG A 19 12.46 4.36 43.71
CA ARG A 19 12.95 2.98 43.48
C ARG A 19 12.30 1.97 44.44
N ARG A 20 12.22 2.30 45.73
CA ARG A 20 11.59 1.42 46.73
C ARG A 20 10.07 1.33 46.52
N PHE A 21 9.42 2.43 46.16
CA PHE A 21 8.01 2.46 45.79
C PHE A 21 7.73 1.54 44.60
N MET A 22 8.54 1.61 43.54
CA MET A 22 8.44 0.73 42.37
C MET A 22 8.66 -0.74 42.74
N ALA A 23 9.53 -1.04 43.71
CA ALA A 23 9.71 -2.41 44.20
C ALA A 23 8.48 -2.94 44.95
N LEU A 24 7.83 -2.10 45.76
CA LEU A 24 6.56 -2.45 46.41
C LEU A 24 5.46 -2.66 45.38
N LEU A 25 5.42 -1.81 44.35
CA LEU A 25 4.47 -1.88 43.25
C LEU A 25 4.60 -3.17 42.44
N LYS A 26 5.84 -3.65 42.21
CA LYS A 26 6.09 -4.96 41.59
C LYS A 26 5.62 -6.15 42.43
N LYS A 27 5.68 -6.03 43.76
CA LYS A 27 5.34 -7.12 44.69
C LYS A 27 3.84 -7.19 45.00
N ALA A 28 3.11 -6.11 44.75
CA ALA A 28 1.71 -6.00 45.09
C ALA A 28 0.81 -6.85 44.17
N PRO A 29 -0.14 -7.64 44.71
CA PRO A 29 -1.10 -8.38 43.91
C PRO A 29 -1.97 -7.41 43.09
N ASP A 30 -2.25 -7.76 41.84
CA ASP A 30 -3.04 -6.97 40.87
C ASP A 30 -2.53 -5.54 40.59
N GLY A 31 -1.28 -5.25 40.97
CA GLY A 31 -0.67 -3.93 40.81
C GLY A 31 -1.32 -2.84 41.67
N VAL A 32 -2.04 -3.21 42.73
CA VAL A 32 -2.77 -2.28 43.60
C VAL A 32 -1.98 -1.98 44.88
N LEU A 33 -1.76 -0.70 45.21
CA LEU A 33 -1.12 -0.31 46.49
C LEU A 33 -1.96 0.62 47.33
N ASP A 34 -1.91 0.38 48.65
CA ASP A 34 -2.37 1.31 49.67
C ASP A 34 -1.27 2.33 50.02
N LEU A 35 -1.59 3.61 49.85
CA LEU A 35 -0.69 4.73 50.15
C LEU A 35 -0.33 4.83 51.64
N ASN A 36 -1.17 4.33 52.56
CA ASN A 36 -0.86 4.23 54.00
C ASN A 36 0.23 3.20 54.28
N GLU A 37 0.09 2.03 53.68
CA GLU A 37 1.05 0.93 53.83
C GLU A 37 2.39 1.33 53.25
N VAL A 38 2.40 1.92 52.05
CA VAL A 38 3.60 2.45 51.40
C VAL A 38 4.29 3.51 52.26
N ALA A 39 3.55 4.45 52.85
CA ALA A 39 4.12 5.48 53.72
C ALA A 39 4.79 4.86 54.96
N THR A 40 4.17 3.82 55.52
CA THR A 40 4.69 3.09 56.69
C THR A 40 5.94 2.29 56.33
N THR A 41 5.90 1.55 55.23
CA THR A 41 7.00 0.70 54.75
C THR A 41 8.23 1.50 54.30
N LEU A 42 8.01 2.65 53.66
CA LEU A 42 9.09 3.57 53.27
C LEU A 42 9.58 4.42 54.46
N GLY A 43 8.86 4.44 55.59
CA GLY A 43 9.20 5.27 56.76
C GLY A 43 9.10 6.78 56.48
N VAL A 44 8.19 7.19 55.60
CA VAL A 44 8.04 8.59 55.17
C VAL A 44 6.63 9.12 55.38
N ARG A 45 6.49 10.45 55.43
CA ARG A 45 5.17 11.10 55.49
C ARG A 45 4.41 10.91 54.17
N LYS A 46 3.08 10.80 54.23
CA LYS A 46 2.19 10.71 53.04
C LYS A 46 2.48 11.75 51.95
N ARG A 47 2.91 12.95 52.34
CA ARG A 47 3.30 14.01 51.41
C ARG A 47 4.36 13.55 50.39
N ARG A 48 5.34 12.73 50.79
CA ARG A 48 6.40 12.23 49.89
C ARG A 48 5.89 11.16 48.94
N VAL A 49 4.92 10.36 49.36
CA VAL A 49 4.25 9.40 48.48
C VAL A 49 3.49 10.14 47.37
N TYR A 50 2.84 11.26 47.70
CA TYR A 50 2.16 12.09 46.69
C TYR A 50 3.11 12.71 45.65
N ASP A 51 4.34 13.05 46.03
CA ASP A 51 5.32 13.52 45.05
C ASP A 51 5.60 12.46 43.97
N ILE A 52 5.66 11.19 44.37
CA ILE A 52 5.88 10.06 43.45
C ILE A 52 4.63 9.79 42.63
N THR A 53 3.46 9.70 43.27
CA THR A 53 2.21 9.39 42.57
C THR A 53 1.83 10.48 41.59
N ASN A 54 2.04 11.77 41.91
CA ASN A 54 1.70 12.86 40.98
C ASN A 54 2.53 12.80 39.70
N VAL A 55 3.79 12.40 39.78
CA VAL A 55 4.63 12.20 38.59
C VAL A 55 4.13 11.02 37.79
N LEU A 56 3.90 9.87 38.44
CA LEU A 56 3.41 8.65 37.79
C LEU A 56 2.01 8.81 37.17
N ASP A 57 1.14 9.58 37.81
CA ASP A 57 -0.19 9.94 37.32
C ASP A 57 -0.08 10.93 36.15
N GLY A 58 0.83 11.90 36.23
CA GLY A 58 1.12 12.84 35.13
C GLY A 58 1.60 12.16 33.85
N ILE A 59 2.31 11.04 33.96
CA ILE A 59 2.71 10.18 32.83
C ILE A 59 1.74 9.01 32.58
N HIS A 60 0.58 9.01 33.24
CA HIS A 60 -0.51 8.05 33.03
C HIS A 60 -0.14 6.57 33.26
N LEU A 61 0.81 6.29 34.16
CA LEU A 61 1.21 4.91 34.49
C LEU A 61 0.45 4.33 35.68
N ILE A 62 -0.28 5.15 36.44
CA ILE A 62 -1.11 4.73 37.57
C ILE A 62 -2.52 5.32 37.47
N GLN A 63 -3.49 4.62 38.06
CA GLN A 63 -4.86 5.09 38.28
C GLN A 63 -5.15 5.23 39.75
N LYS A 64 -5.98 6.20 40.09
CA LYS A 64 -6.63 6.25 41.40
C LYS A 64 -7.86 5.35 41.43
N ARG A 65 -7.80 4.24 42.18
CA ARG A 65 -8.95 3.36 42.44
C ARG A 65 -9.82 3.89 43.58
N SER A 66 -9.21 4.43 44.63
CA SER A 66 -9.92 5.03 45.77
C SER A 66 -9.06 6.09 46.47
N LYS A 67 -9.54 6.67 47.60
CA LYS A 67 -8.82 7.73 48.33
C LYS A 67 -7.41 7.29 48.79
N ASN A 68 -7.24 6.01 49.13
CA ASN A 68 -5.97 5.46 49.59
C ASN A 68 -5.39 4.37 48.68
N LEU A 69 -6.12 3.93 47.64
CA LEU A 69 -5.64 2.89 46.73
C LEU A 69 -5.35 3.45 45.34
N ILE A 70 -4.18 3.09 44.84
CA ILE A 70 -3.77 3.31 43.46
C ILE A 70 -3.55 1.97 42.77
N GLN A 71 -3.69 1.93 41.46
CA GLN A 71 -3.40 0.77 40.64
C GLN A 71 -2.42 1.13 39.53
N TRP A 72 -1.48 0.25 39.24
CA TRP A 72 -0.65 0.33 38.04
C TRP A 72 -1.46 0.07 36.77
N ILE A 73 -1.45 1.01 35.82
CA ILE A 73 -2.06 0.83 34.47
C ILE A 73 -0.99 0.73 33.38
N GLY A 74 0.27 1.08 33.67
CA GLY A 74 1.35 0.90 32.71
C GLY A 74 1.41 -0.55 32.22
N THR A 75 1.84 -0.76 30.97
CA THR A 75 2.14 -2.11 30.45
C THR A 75 2.87 -2.90 31.52
N ASN A 76 2.30 -4.04 31.96
CA ASN A 76 2.67 -4.77 33.19
C ASN A 76 4.16 -4.65 33.50
N LEU A 77 4.47 -4.33 34.75
CA LEU A 77 5.84 -4.17 35.25
C LEU A 77 6.65 -5.49 35.15
N ASP A 78 5.94 -6.62 34.97
CA ASP A 78 6.44 -7.94 34.63
C ASP A 78 6.77 -8.15 33.14
N HIS A 79 6.29 -7.33 32.21
CA HIS A 79 6.66 -7.40 30.78
C HIS A 79 8.11 -7.02 30.51
N VAL A 80 8.86 -6.55 31.53
CA VAL A 80 10.31 -6.33 31.41
C VAL A 80 11.11 -7.60 31.73
N VAL A 81 10.52 -8.63 32.39
CA VAL A 81 11.29 -9.80 32.87
C VAL A 81 10.58 -11.16 32.65
N GLY A 82 9.25 -11.22 32.45
CA GLY A 82 8.48 -12.47 32.59
C GLY A 82 7.77 -13.03 31.34
N LYS A 83 7.72 -12.31 30.21
CA LYS A 83 7.11 -12.80 28.95
C LYS A 83 8.11 -12.91 27.81
N ALA A 84 9.32 -13.37 28.11
CA ALA A 84 10.33 -13.69 27.11
C ALA A 84 9.79 -14.60 25.97
N PRO A 85 9.01 -15.68 26.20
CA PRO A 85 8.63 -16.58 25.11
C PRO A 85 7.56 -15.99 24.16
N GLU A 86 6.53 -15.29 24.67
CA GLU A 86 5.52 -14.69 23.78
C GLU A 86 6.07 -13.49 22.99
N GLN A 87 6.92 -12.66 23.60
CA GLN A 87 7.59 -11.59 22.88
C GLN A 87 8.62 -12.11 21.88
N GLN A 88 9.26 -13.25 22.17
CA GLN A 88 10.15 -13.90 21.22
C GLN A 88 9.37 -14.48 20.06
N ASN A 89 8.27 -15.21 20.31
CA ASN A 89 7.40 -15.75 19.26
C ASN A 89 6.85 -14.65 18.35
N LEU A 90 6.40 -13.52 18.90
CA LEU A 90 5.92 -12.39 18.10
C LEU A 90 7.06 -11.72 17.31
N LYS A 91 8.28 -11.69 17.85
CA LYS A 91 9.45 -11.19 17.11
C LYS A 91 9.86 -12.13 15.98
N ASP A 92 9.77 -13.43 16.22
CA ASP A 92 10.06 -14.46 15.23
C ASP A 92 9.01 -14.40 14.11
N GLU A 93 7.71 -14.29 14.45
CA GLU A 93 6.62 -14.09 13.49
C GLU A 93 6.78 -12.80 12.68
N LEU A 94 7.18 -11.69 13.31
CA LEU A 94 7.49 -10.45 12.59
C LEU A 94 8.69 -10.61 11.65
N SER A 95 9.71 -11.37 12.05
CA SER A 95 10.86 -11.67 11.20
C SER A 95 10.46 -12.52 10.00
N ASP A 96 9.62 -13.54 10.21
CA ASP A 96 9.11 -14.41 9.15
C ASP A 96 8.24 -13.63 8.16
N LEU A 97 7.36 -12.75 8.66
CA LEU A 97 6.54 -11.88 7.83
C LEU A 97 7.39 -10.89 7.03
N SER A 98 8.42 -10.31 7.63
CA SER A 98 9.34 -9.41 6.93
C SER A 98 10.11 -10.14 5.82
N ALA A 99 10.54 -11.38 6.06
CA ALA A 99 11.22 -12.18 5.03
C ALA A 99 10.27 -12.56 3.88
N MET A 100 9.00 -12.82 4.20
CA MET A 100 7.97 -13.08 3.19
C MET A 100 7.67 -11.84 2.35
N GLU A 101 7.57 -10.66 2.97
CA GLU A 101 7.40 -9.38 2.27
C GLU A 101 8.56 -9.12 1.31
N GLU A 102 9.80 -9.29 1.77
CA GLU A 102 11.00 -9.09 0.93
C GLU A 102 11.03 -10.07 -0.27
N ALA A 103 10.65 -11.33 -0.05
CA ALA A 103 10.54 -12.31 -1.14
C ALA A 103 9.44 -11.94 -2.16
N LEU A 104 8.30 -11.44 -1.70
CA LEU A 104 7.22 -10.98 -2.57
C LEU A 104 7.62 -9.75 -3.37
N ASP A 105 8.30 -8.80 -2.75
CA ASP A 105 8.83 -7.61 -3.43
C ASP A 105 9.86 -7.99 -4.50
N GLU A 106 10.71 -8.97 -4.22
CA GLU A 106 11.68 -9.48 -5.20
C GLU A 106 10.97 -10.15 -6.40
N LEU A 107 9.91 -10.91 -6.16
CA LEU A 107 9.08 -11.50 -7.22
C LEU A 107 8.37 -10.42 -8.05
N ILE A 108 7.75 -9.42 -7.41
CA ILE A 108 7.10 -8.29 -8.09
C ILE A 108 8.11 -7.56 -8.97
N LYS A 109 9.30 -7.28 -8.44
CA LYS A 109 10.39 -6.62 -9.18
C LYS A 109 10.82 -7.45 -10.38
N ASN A 110 11.00 -8.76 -10.22
CA ASN A 110 11.39 -9.66 -11.30
C ASN A 110 10.31 -9.74 -12.38
N CYS A 111 9.03 -9.83 -12.01
CA CYS A 111 7.93 -9.81 -12.97
C CYS A 111 7.84 -8.47 -13.70
N ALA A 112 7.99 -7.35 -13.00
CA ALA A 112 8.01 -6.02 -13.61
C ALA A 112 9.19 -5.87 -14.58
N HIS A 113 10.37 -6.39 -14.24
CA HIS A 113 11.54 -6.38 -15.11
C HIS A 113 11.30 -7.22 -16.38
N GLN A 114 10.75 -8.42 -16.25
CA GLN A 114 10.41 -9.26 -17.41
C GLN A 114 9.42 -8.55 -18.33
N ILE A 115 8.35 -7.94 -17.79
CA ILE A 115 7.40 -7.18 -18.61
C ILE A 115 8.11 -6.02 -19.32
N PHE A 116 8.98 -5.29 -18.62
CA PHE A 116 9.74 -4.17 -19.18
C PHE A 116 10.67 -4.62 -20.31
N GLU A 117 11.43 -5.70 -20.14
CA GLU A 117 12.29 -6.26 -21.19
C GLU A 117 11.49 -6.66 -22.44
N LEU A 118 10.27 -7.19 -22.26
CA LEU A 118 9.39 -7.57 -23.37
C LEU A 118 8.72 -6.38 -24.07
N THR A 119 8.63 -5.21 -23.42
CA THR A 119 7.85 -4.05 -23.91
C THR A 119 8.67 -2.82 -24.29
N ASP A 120 9.82 -2.57 -23.65
CA ASP A 120 10.62 -1.33 -23.77
C ASP A 120 12.09 -1.59 -24.15
N ASP A 121 12.36 -2.65 -24.92
CA ASP A 121 13.71 -2.86 -25.46
C ASP A 121 14.05 -1.74 -26.46
N LYS A 122 15.04 -0.89 -26.14
CA LYS A 122 15.44 0.23 -26.99
C LYS A 122 16.04 -0.21 -28.33
N GLU A 123 16.51 -1.45 -28.45
CA GLU A 123 16.94 -2.05 -29.72
C GLU A 123 15.74 -2.39 -30.63
N ASN A 124 14.57 -2.61 -30.05
CA ASN A 124 13.33 -2.90 -30.76
C ASN A 124 12.79 -1.68 -31.55
N ALA A 125 13.10 -0.46 -31.10
CA ALA A 125 12.80 0.77 -31.84
C ALA A 125 13.75 1.00 -33.03
N LYS A 126 14.96 0.42 -33.01
CA LYS A 126 16.01 0.62 -34.02
C LYS A 126 16.02 -0.46 -35.10
N TYR A 127 15.67 -1.71 -34.74
CA TYR A 127 15.55 -2.84 -35.65
C TYR A 127 14.24 -3.58 -35.38
N PRO A 128 13.11 -3.15 -35.96
CA PRO A 128 11.81 -3.77 -35.73
C PRO A 128 11.79 -5.26 -36.12
N PHE A 129 12.71 -5.74 -36.96
CA PHE A 129 12.78 -7.15 -37.37
C PHE A 129 13.45 -8.10 -36.34
N SER A 130 14.07 -7.58 -35.28
CA SER A 130 14.92 -8.40 -34.38
C SER A 130 14.27 -8.81 -33.06
N SER A 131 13.17 -8.16 -32.64
CA SER A 131 12.45 -8.57 -31.42
C SER A 131 11.01 -8.95 -31.79
N CYS A 132 10.72 -10.25 -31.62
CA CYS A 132 9.52 -10.89 -32.15
C CYS A 132 8.22 -10.46 -31.44
N ILE A 133 8.30 -9.86 -30.25
CA ILE A 133 7.14 -9.60 -29.39
C ILE A 133 6.45 -8.29 -29.74
N THR A 134 7.19 -7.23 -30.08
CA THR A 134 6.52 -5.96 -30.41
C THR A 134 5.91 -5.97 -31.81
N LEU A 135 6.48 -6.74 -32.75
CA LEU A 135 5.88 -6.98 -34.07
C LEU A 135 4.60 -7.83 -33.99
N THR A 136 4.42 -8.60 -32.92
CA THR A 136 3.26 -9.50 -32.74
C THR A 136 2.30 -9.03 -31.65
N SER A 137 2.55 -7.87 -31.03
CA SER A 137 1.65 -7.26 -30.03
C SER A 137 0.51 -6.51 -30.72
N TYR A 138 -0.30 -7.26 -31.47
CA TYR A 138 -1.56 -6.79 -32.02
C TYR A 138 -2.62 -7.87 -31.82
N VAL A 139 -3.87 -7.47 -31.85
CA VAL A 139 -5.01 -8.38 -31.85
C VAL A 139 -5.77 -8.18 -33.16
N THR A 140 -6.26 -9.27 -33.74
CA THR A 140 -7.09 -9.21 -34.93
C THR A 140 -8.55 -9.04 -34.55
N TYR A 141 -9.37 -8.64 -35.52
CA TYR A 141 -10.82 -8.62 -35.34
C TYR A 141 -11.39 -10.00 -34.97
N GLN A 142 -10.82 -11.07 -35.55
CA GLN A 142 -11.24 -12.44 -35.27
C GLN A 142 -10.97 -12.83 -33.80
N ASP A 143 -9.84 -12.38 -33.23
CA ASP A 143 -9.49 -12.65 -31.83
C ASP A 143 -10.49 -11.99 -30.88
N ILE A 144 -10.84 -10.73 -31.13
CA ILE A 144 -11.83 -9.98 -30.34
C ILE A 144 -13.22 -10.64 -30.44
N ARG A 145 -13.60 -11.11 -31.64
CA ARG A 145 -14.89 -11.79 -31.87
C ARG A 145 -14.99 -13.17 -31.23
N SER A 146 -13.85 -13.86 -31.08
CA SER A 146 -13.82 -15.18 -30.44
C SER A 146 -14.26 -15.14 -28.97
N ILE A 147 -14.22 -13.96 -28.34
CA ILE A 147 -14.63 -13.73 -26.96
C ILE A 147 -16.16 -13.77 -26.86
N GLN A 148 -16.69 -14.81 -26.21
CA GLN A 148 -18.13 -15.05 -26.09
C GLN A 148 -18.90 -13.86 -25.50
N THR A 149 -18.29 -13.15 -24.55
CA THR A 149 -18.91 -11.98 -23.89
C THR A 149 -19.22 -10.83 -24.84
N PHE A 150 -18.50 -10.71 -25.96
CA PHE A 150 -18.69 -9.62 -26.93
C PHE A 150 -19.59 -10.00 -28.10
N GLN A 151 -20.15 -11.21 -28.11
CA GLN A 151 -21.10 -11.63 -29.12
C GLN A 151 -22.34 -10.72 -29.04
N GLU A 152 -22.76 -10.18 -30.20
CA GLU A 152 -23.91 -9.28 -30.35
C GLU A 152 -23.77 -7.87 -29.71
N GLN A 153 -22.57 -7.49 -29.27
CA GLN A 153 -22.30 -6.15 -28.73
C GLN A 153 -21.50 -5.28 -29.72
N ILE A 154 -21.66 -3.96 -29.60
CA ILE A 154 -20.84 -3.00 -30.33
C ILE A 154 -19.52 -2.84 -29.56
N VAL A 155 -18.41 -3.23 -30.20
CA VAL A 155 -17.07 -3.08 -29.62
C VAL A 155 -16.37 -1.87 -30.25
N ILE A 156 -15.92 -0.96 -29.39
CA ILE A 156 -15.16 0.23 -29.77
C ILE A 156 -13.75 0.08 -29.21
N ALA A 157 -12.74 -0.01 -30.08
CA ALA A 157 -11.34 -0.06 -29.69
C ALA A 157 -10.75 1.35 -29.69
N ILE A 158 -10.23 1.79 -28.54
CA ILE A 158 -9.64 3.12 -28.36
C ILE A 158 -8.13 2.96 -28.14
N ARG A 159 -7.33 3.55 -29.03
CA ARG A 159 -5.88 3.64 -28.87
C ARG A 159 -5.52 5.08 -28.52
N ALA A 160 -4.98 5.28 -27.33
CA ALA A 160 -4.62 6.59 -26.82
C ALA A 160 -3.20 6.57 -26.24
N PRO A 161 -2.47 7.70 -26.26
CA PRO A 161 -1.15 7.79 -25.67
C PRO A 161 -1.22 7.74 -24.14
N GLU A 162 -0.06 7.59 -23.50
CA GLU A 162 0.09 7.62 -22.05
C GLU A 162 -0.55 8.87 -21.41
N GLU A 163 -0.98 8.73 -20.16
CA GLU A 163 -1.67 9.78 -19.38
C GLU A 163 -3.02 10.25 -19.95
N THR A 164 -3.61 9.52 -20.90
CA THR A 164 -4.98 9.78 -21.36
C THR A 164 -5.97 9.49 -20.23
N ARG A 165 -6.88 10.45 -19.98
CA ARG A 165 -7.95 10.33 -18.97
C ARG A 165 -9.23 9.82 -19.61
N LEU A 166 -9.82 8.80 -19.00
CA LEU A 166 -11.13 8.25 -19.34
C LEU A 166 -12.09 8.54 -18.18
N GLU A 167 -13.11 9.34 -18.43
CA GLU A 167 -14.13 9.70 -17.45
C GLU A 167 -15.51 9.24 -17.94
N ILE A 168 -16.27 8.58 -17.07
CA ILE A 168 -17.65 8.16 -17.33
C ILE A 168 -18.53 8.91 -16.32
N PRO A 169 -19.11 10.07 -16.70
CA PRO A 169 -20.00 10.81 -15.84
C PRO A 169 -21.22 9.98 -15.43
N VAL A 170 -21.83 10.31 -14.28
CA VAL A 170 -23.07 9.68 -13.85
C VAL A 170 -24.15 9.92 -14.93
N PRO A 171 -24.83 8.86 -15.43
CA PRO A 171 -25.82 9.00 -16.49
C PRO A 171 -26.93 9.97 -16.07
N LYS A 172 -27.29 10.89 -16.97
CA LYS A 172 -28.45 11.78 -16.79
C LYS A 172 -29.53 11.42 -17.80
N ASP A 173 -30.72 11.07 -17.29
CA ASP A 173 -32.02 11.03 -17.97
C ASP A 173 -32.10 10.43 -19.40
N ASP A 174 -31.22 9.47 -19.76
CA ASP A 174 -31.29 8.49 -20.89
C ASP A 174 -30.04 8.35 -21.78
N HIS A 175 -28.91 9.00 -21.46
CA HIS A 175 -27.67 8.79 -22.21
C HIS A 175 -26.46 8.57 -21.30
N ILE A 176 -25.56 7.71 -21.78
CA ILE A 176 -24.26 7.46 -21.18
C ILE A 176 -23.24 8.20 -22.02
N GLU A 177 -22.47 9.08 -21.39
CA GLU A 177 -21.35 9.75 -22.04
C GLU A 177 -20.04 9.12 -21.58
N VAL A 178 -19.08 9.05 -22.50
CA VAL A 178 -17.71 8.64 -22.22
C VAL A 178 -16.80 9.75 -22.69
N HIS A 179 -16.06 10.38 -21.76
CA HIS A 179 -15.15 11.47 -22.04
C HIS A 179 -13.72 10.94 -22.07
N VAL A 180 -13.03 11.07 -23.20
CA VAL A 180 -11.63 10.67 -23.36
C VAL A 180 -10.80 11.91 -23.67
N LYS A 181 -9.80 12.21 -22.83
CA LYS A 181 -8.97 13.41 -22.96
C LYS A 181 -7.49 13.07 -22.89
N SER A 182 -6.76 13.43 -23.93
CA SER A 182 -5.30 13.30 -23.97
C SER A 182 -4.60 14.66 -24.02
N THR A 183 -3.42 14.72 -23.41
CA THR A 183 -2.51 15.89 -23.41
C THR A 183 -1.22 15.63 -24.20
N LYS A 184 -0.95 14.38 -24.57
CA LYS A 184 0.32 13.92 -25.15
C LYS A 184 0.23 13.49 -26.62
N GLY A 185 -0.96 13.46 -27.22
CA GLY A 185 -1.13 13.10 -28.63
C GLY A 185 -2.59 12.90 -29.06
N PRO A 186 -2.81 12.55 -30.35
CA PRO A 186 -4.14 12.20 -30.86
C PRO A 186 -4.63 10.87 -30.27
N ILE A 187 -5.95 10.68 -30.28
CA ILE A 187 -6.62 9.45 -29.87
C ILE A 187 -7.22 8.81 -31.12
N ASP A 188 -6.90 7.54 -31.38
CA ASP A 188 -7.49 6.77 -32.47
C ASP A 188 -8.65 5.93 -31.94
N VAL A 189 -9.76 5.92 -32.66
CA VAL A 189 -10.97 5.17 -32.29
C VAL A 189 -11.40 4.32 -33.48
N TYR A 190 -11.57 3.02 -33.23
CA TYR A 190 -11.96 2.02 -34.22
C TYR A 190 -13.26 1.35 -33.80
N LEU A 191 -14.18 1.23 -34.75
CA LEU A 191 -15.39 0.43 -34.56
C LEU A 191 -15.12 -0.99 -35.08
N CYS A 192 -15.24 -1.99 -34.22
CA CYS A 192 -15.16 -3.38 -34.62
C CYS A 192 -16.50 -3.79 -35.25
N GLU A 193 -16.73 -3.38 -36.50
CA GLU A 193 -17.97 -3.69 -37.22
C GLU A 193 -18.14 -5.18 -37.48
N VAL A 194 -19.39 -5.64 -37.41
CA VAL A 194 -19.79 -6.93 -37.97
C VAL A 194 -19.92 -6.71 -39.47
N GLU A 195 -19.06 -7.33 -40.28
CA GLU A 195 -19.43 -7.58 -41.67
C GLU A 195 -20.72 -8.42 -41.64
N LYS A 196 -21.86 -7.75 -41.80
CA LYS A 196 -23.08 -8.43 -42.21
C LYS A 196 -22.80 -8.86 -43.64
N GLU A 197 -22.61 -10.16 -43.84
CA GLU A 197 -22.62 -10.76 -45.17
C GLU A 197 -23.79 -10.16 -45.95
N LYS A 198 -23.50 -9.38 -47.00
CA LYS A 198 -24.51 -9.01 -47.98
C LYS A 198 -24.96 -10.31 -48.64
N PRO A 199 -26.22 -10.76 -48.49
CA PRO A 199 -26.71 -11.87 -49.28
C PRO A 199 -27.01 -11.32 -50.68
N GLY A 200 -26.05 -11.43 -51.58
CA GLY A 200 -26.26 -11.17 -53.00
C GLY A 200 -25.23 -10.27 -53.66
N ALA A 201 -24.06 -10.81 -53.96
CA ALA A 201 -23.36 -10.48 -55.19
C ALA A 201 -22.76 -11.79 -55.71
N LYS A 202 -23.40 -12.32 -56.74
CA LYS A 202 -23.00 -13.53 -57.45
C LYS A 202 -21.59 -13.36 -58.00
N ALA A 203 -20.88 -14.49 -58.05
CA ALA A 203 -19.64 -14.69 -58.77
C ALA A 203 -19.67 -14.05 -60.15
N CYS A 204 -18.61 -13.31 -60.46
CA CYS A 204 -18.07 -13.20 -61.81
C CYS A 204 -16.55 -13.31 -61.65
N GLU A 205 -16.03 -14.50 -61.93
CA GLU A 205 -14.72 -14.62 -62.52
C GLU A 205 -14.76 -13.80 -63.82
N ASP A 206 -13.88 -12.81 -63.95
CA ASP A 206 -13.20 -12.62 -65.23
C ASP A 206 -11.86 -11.93 -65.00
N MET A 207 -10.85 -12.70 -65.34
CA MET A 207 -9.48 -12.28 -65.57
C MET A 207 -9.49 -11.54 -66.90
N ASP A 208 -9.18 -10.24 -66.94
CA ASP A 208 -8.42 -9.75 -68.07
C ASP A 208 -7.72 -8.38 -67.92
N THR A 209 -6.43 -8.45 -68.25
CA THR A 209 -5.59 -7.46 -68.94
C THR A 209 -5.47 -6.02 -68.42
N VAL A 210 -4.32 -5.78 -67.79
CA VAL A 210 -3.61 -4.49 -67.81
C VAL A 210 -3.35 -4.09 -69.27
N THR A 211 -3.92 -2.98 -69.70
CA THR A 211 -3.44 -2.19 -70.83
C THR A 211 -3.28 -0.75 -70.35
N SER A 212 -2.02 -0.36 -70.16
CA SER A 212 -1.63 1.03 -69.98
C SER A 212 -1.45 1.65 -71.36
N GLU A 213 -2.38 2.52 -71.77
CA GLU A 213 -2.15 3.42 -72.89
C GLU A 213 -2.30 4.87 -72.44
N THR A 214 -1.16 5.55 -72.58
CA THR A 214 -0.88 6.97 -72.49
C THR A 214 -1.67 7.76 -73.53
N GLU A 215 -2.14 8.96 -73.17
CA GLU A 215 -2.30 10.05 -74.13
C GLU A 215 -2.00 11.42 -73.47
N PRO A 216 -1.63 12.44 -74.26
CA PRO A 216 -0.58 13.40 -73.90
C PRO A 216 -1.12 14.82 -73.60
N SER A 217 -0.26 15.67 -73.06
CA SER A 217 -0.46 17.12 -73.04
C SER A 217 0.84 17.84 -73.39
N VAL A 218 0.78 18.53 -74.52
CA VAL A 218 1.82 19.23 -75.29
C VAL A 218 2.19 20.58 -74.63
N PRO A 219 3.37 21.16 -74.93
CA PRO A 219 4.14 22.00 -74.00
C PRO A 219 4.07 23.50 -74.32
N SER A 220 4.69 24.33 -73.47
CA SER A 220 5.22 25.66 -73.80
C SER A 220 6.25 26.11 -72.75
N GLY A 221 7.46 26.47 -73.18
CA GLY A 221 8.38 27.32 -72.39
C GLY A 221 9.87 26.99 -72.50
N GLU A 222 10.51 27.64 -73.49
CA GLU A 222 11.97 27.88 -73.69
C GLU A 222 12.90 26.73 -74.10
#